data_AF-A0A1R1SIF2-F1
#
_entry.id   AF-A0A1R1SIF2-F1
#
_cell.length_a   1.000
_cell.length_b   1.000
_cell.length_c   1.000
_cell.angle_alpha   90.00
_cell.angle_beta   90.00
_cell.angle_gamma   90.00
#
_symmetry.space_group_name_H-M   'P 1'
#
loop_
_entity.id
_entity.type
_entity.pdbx_description
1 polymer ?
#
loop_
_entity_poly.entity_id
_entity_poly.type
_entity_poly.pdbx_seq_one_letter_code
_entity_poly.pdbx_strand_id
1 'polypeptide(L)'
;MESYADLVAAEDLLLFVNAAITSTGQREFRSRAEEQRMSLDFLHAYVLGNYRELYAATLALDINHHNAVRIVRGLLETASEATPAQRSAEGPLIARRLALLPPQRVYRLFRELRRAGVNNRRTRAIMRDWLAARPDPALDAVKYRSGVKAAARHAHLRLDGELGDFLFEPHTRRAGFTTPLFDAWRRAHYSHSALYELPYTVAEGFAAAHGIDRAAFLERIAPRLTRLERLRLRESARDHRVDGVAGDLAALPLTRLASYVLALPLDDRARRREELTAALRAVARRTAGPRAGSWGRVAAVLDDSFSTLGSGQKRRRPLAVALGCHFLLEAL
;
A
#
# COMPACT_ATOMS: atom_id res chain seq x y z
N MET A 1 2.26 -26.63 -30.97
CA MET A 1 2.35 -25.88 -32.24
C MET A 1 1.73 -24.54 -31.92
N GLU A 2 2.54 -23.51 -31.69
CA GLU A 2 2.04 -22.16 -31.35
C GLU A 2 1.33 -21.60 -32.59
N SER A 3 0.04 -21.30 -32.43
CA SER A 3 -0.74 -20.66 -33.49
C SER A 3 -0.40 -19.16 -33.54
N TYR A 4 -0.67 -18.53 -34.68
CA TYR A 4 -0.55 -17.07 -34.80
C TYR A 4 -1.40 -16.33 -33.74
N ALA A 5 -2.54 -16.92 -33.35
CA ALA A 5 -3.38 -16.39 -32.28
C ALA A 5 -2.69 -16.45 -30.90
N ASP A 6 -1.91 -17.50 -30.62
CA ASP A 6 -1.17 -17.62 -29.37
C ASP A 6 -0.05 -16.57 -29.27
N LEU A 7 0.60 -16.26 -30.39
CA LEU A 7 1.62 -15.19 -30.45
C LEU A 7 1.02 -13.82 -30.17
N VAL A 8 -0.11 -13.50 -30.80
CA VAL A 8 -0.82 -12.23 -30.56
C VAL A 8 -1.25 -12.12 -29.09
N ALA A 9 -1.83 -13.19 -28.53
CA ALA A 9 -2.21 -13.21 -27.12
C ALA A 9 -1.00 -13.03 -26.17
N ALA A 10 0.16 -13.59 -26.52
CA ALA A 10 1.38 -13.42 -25.76
C ALA A 10 1.89 -11.97 -25.80
N GLU A 11 1.88 -11.33 -26.97
CA GLU A 11 2.27 -9.92 -27.13
C GLU A 11 1.35 -8.99 -26.34
N ASP A 12 0.04 -9.18 -26.44
CA ASP A 12 -0.97 -8.42 -25.70
C ASP A 12 -0.79 -8.57 -24.19
N LEU A 13 -0.57 -9.80 -23.73
CA LEU A 13 -0.38 -10.08 -22.31
C LEU A 13 0.94 -9.49 -21.80
N LEU A 14 2.02 -9.56 -22.58
CA LEU A 14 3.31 -8.98 -22.22
C LEU A 14 3.21 -7.46 -22.08
N LEU A 15 2.52 -6.79 -23.00
CA LEU A 15 2.22 -5.36 -22.91
C LEU A 15 1.43 -5.04 -21.63
N PHE A 16 0.38 -5.82 -21.35
CA PHE A 16 -0.46 -5.62 -20.17
C PHE A 16 0.31 -5.86 -18.87
N VAL A 17 1.06 -6.95 -18.75
CA VAL A 17 1.83 -7.29 -17.54
C VAL A 17 2.87 -6.21 -17.26
N ASN A 18 3.56 -5.71 -18.29
CA ASN A 18 4.50 -4.61 -18.13
C ASN A 18 3.80 -3.36 -17.55
N ALA A 19 2.69 -2.93 -18.18
CA ALA A 19 1.88 -1.84 -17.66
C ALA A 19 1.32 -2.11 -16.25
N ALA A 20 0.95 -3.36 -15.94
CA ALA A 20 0.42 -3.75 -14.64
C ALA A 20 1.46 -3.66 -13.52
N ILE A 21 2.74 -3.84 -13.86
CA ILE A 21 3.88 -3.68 -12.96
C ILE A 21 4.23 -2.18 -12.81
N THR A 22 4.45 -1.49 -13.92
CA THR A 22 5.10 -0.15 -13.90
C THR A 22 4.13 1.00 -13.67
N SER A 23 2.92 0.91 -14.23
CA SER A 23 2.04 2.06 -14.41
C SER A 23 0.98 2.14 -13.31
N THR A 24 0.74 3.34 -12.79
CA THR A 24 -0.22 3.55 -11.68
C THR A 24 -1.33 4.55 -12.03
N GLY A 25 -1.51 4.90 -13.32
CA GLY A 25 -2.43 5.94 -13.77
C GLY A 25 -2.10 7.35 -13.25
N GLN A 26 -0.88 7.53 -12.73
CA GLN A 26 -0.35 8.80 -12.28
C GLN A 26 0.41 9.49 -13.42
N ARG A 27 0.68 10.79 -13.28
CA ARG A 27 1.48 11.51 -14.26
C ARG A 27 2.88 10.91 -14.34
N GLU A 28 3.28 10.48 -15.52
CA GLU A 28 4.63 10.01 -15.81
C GLU A 28 5.42 11.08 -16.56
N PHE A 29 6.71 10.84 -16.80
CA PHE A 29 7.60 11.86 -17.37
C PHE A 29 7.16 12.32 -18.77
N ARG A 30 6.71 11.40 -19.62
CA ARG A 30 6.31 11.67 -21.02
C ARG A 30 4.80 11.83 -21.25
N SER A 31 3.96 11.54 -20.25
CA SER A 31 2.51 11.44 -20.46
C SER A 31 1.71 12.07 -19.32
N ARG A 32 0.59 12.71 -19.67
CA ARG A 32 -0.33 13.30 -18.68
C ARG A 32 -1.08 12.20 -17.94
N ALA A 33 -1.59 12.53 -16.76
CA ALA A 33 -2.30 11.56 -15.91
C ALA A 33 -3.60 11.05 -16.56
N GLU A 34 -4.23 11.84 -17.42
CA GLU A 34 -5.46 11.46 -18.13
C GLU A 34 -5.19 10.43 -19.23
N GLU A 35 -4.19 10.67 -20.08
CA GLU A 35 -3.73 9.74 -21.12
C GLU A 35 -3.32 8.38 -20.53
N GLN A 36 -2.60 8.40 -19.40
CA GLN A 36 -2.21 7.19 -18.68
C GLN A 36 -3.41 6.43 -18.10
N ARG A 37 -4.42 7.14 -17.60
CA ARG A 37 -5.65 6.51 -17.10
C ARG A 37 -6.42 5.87 -18.25
N MET A 38 -6.65 6.61 -19.33
CA MET A 38 -7.37 6.13 -20.52
C MET A 38 -6.69 4.90 -21.13
N SER A 39 -5.36 4.94 -21.29
CA SER A 39 -4.59 3.82 -21.84
C SER A 39 -4.67 2.60 -20.93
N LEU A 40 -4.54 2.78 -19.61
CA LEU A 40 -4.70 1.66 -18.67
C LEU A 40 -6.13 1.12 -18.63
N ASP A 41 -7.15 1.99 -18.66
CA ASP A 41 -8.55 1.57 -18.66
C ASP A 41 -8.87 0.75 -19.91
N PHE A 42 -8.38 1.17 -21.08
CA PHE A 42 -8.46 0.40 -22.31
C PHE A 42 -7.78 -0.97 -22.17
N LEU A 43 -6.52 -1.02 -21.71
CA LEU A 43 -5.78 -2.27 -21.55
C LEU A 43 -6.50 -3.24 -20.58
N HIS A 44 -7.02 -2.74 -19.46
CA HIS A 44 -7.79 -3.55 -18.53
C HIS A 44 -9.07 -4.11 -19.17
N ALA A 45 -9.84 -3.28 -19.87
CA ALA A 45 -11.06 -3.71 -20.54
C ALA A 45 -10.78 -4.71 -21.66
N TYR A 46 -9.75 -4.46 -22.46
CA TYR A 46 -9.33 -5.30 -23.57
C TYR A 46 -8.90 -6.70 -23.10
N VAL A 47 -7.99 -6.79 -22.12
CA VAL A 47 -7.50 -8.09 -21.63
C VAL A 47 -8.57 -8.82 -20.82
N LEU A 48 -9.41 -8.12 -20.05
CA LEU A 48 -10.53 -8.74 -19.36
C LEU A 48 -11.55 -9.35 -20.34
N GLY A 49 -11.86 -8.65 -21.44
CA GLY A 49 -12.83 -9.09 -22.44
C GLY A 49 -12.33 -10.23 -23.33
N ASN A 50 -11.06 -10.19 -23.76
CA ASN A 50 -10.51 -11.16 -24.70
C ASN A 50 -9.78 -12.33 -24.02
N TYR A 51 -9.17 -12.09 -22.84
CA TYR A 51 -8.24 -13.01 -22.20
C TYR A 51 -8.47 -13.11 -20.68
N ARG A 52 -9.73 -13.28 -20.25
CA ARG A 52 -10.14 -13.25 -18.82
C ARG A 52 -9.31 -14.13 -17.89
N GLU A 53 -8.96 -15.34 -18.32
CA GLU A 53 -8.17 -16.27 -17.51
C GLU A 53 -6.73 -15.76 -17.30
N LEU A 54 -6.11 -15.24 -18.37
CA LEU A 54 -4.79 -14.62 -18.31
C LEU A 54 -4.83 -13.32 -17.50
N TYR A 55 -5.89 -12.52 -17.64
CA TYR A 55 -6.14 -11.33 -16.83
C TYR A 55 -6.17 -11.68 -15.33
N ALA A 56 -6.89 -12.74 -14.95
CA ALA A 56 -6.91 -13.22 -13.57
C ALA A 56 -5.56 -13.76 -13.11
N ALA A 57 -4.87 -14.52 -13.96
CA ALA A 57 -3.55 -15.09 -13.65
C ALA A 57 -2.50 -14.01 -13.34
N THR A 58 -2.64 -12.78 -13.88
CA THR A 58 -1.74 -11.67 -13.52
C THR A 58 -1.77 -11.31 -12.03
N LEU A 59 -2.80 -11.69 -11.27
CA LEU A 59 -2.84 -11.54 -9.81
C LEU A 59 -1.78 -12.40 -9.10
N ALA A 60 -1.28 -13.47 -9.74
CA ALA A 60 -0.20 -14.29 -9.22
C ALA A 60 1.19 -13.63 -9.37
N LEU A 61 1.30 -12.62 -10.23
CA LEU A 61 2.53 -11.88 -10.48
C LEU A 61 2.69 -10.73 -9.46
N ASP A 62 3.92 -10.20 -9.35
CA ASP A 62 4.20 -9.02 -8.51
C ASP A 62 3.83 -7.70 -9.20
N ILE A 63 2.58 -7.61 -9.66
CA ILE A 63 2.01 -6.37 -10.18
C ILE A 63 1.86 -5.34 -9.06
N ASN A 64 1.70 -4.07 -9.39
CA ASN A 64 1.52 -3.07 -8.33
C ASN A 64 0.11 -3.15 -7.69
N HIS A 65 -0.04 -2.53 -6.51
CA HIS A 65 -1.32 -2.56 -5.78
C HIS A 65 -2.47 -1.86 -6.51
N HIS A 66 -2.18 -0.87 -7.36
CA HIS A 66 -3.21 -0.14 -8.10
C HIS A 66 -3.86 -1.05 -9.14
N ASN A 67 -3.06 -1.73 -9.94
CA ASN A 67 -3.56 -2.65 -10.97
C ASN A 67 -4.17 -3.91 -10.35
N ALA A 68 -3.60 -4.43 -9.26
CA ALA A 68 -4.20 -5.55 -8.54
C ALA A 68 -5.63 -5.24 -8.05
N VAL A 69 -5.86 -4.04 -7.49
CA VAL A 69 -7.20 -3.61 -7.08
C VAL A 69 -8.14 -3.49 -8.28
N ARG A 70 -7.67 -2.93 -9.42
CA ARG A 70 -8.45 -2.84 -10.66
C ARG A 70 -8.83 -4.21 -11.22
N ILE A 71 -7.89 -5.17 -11.24
CA ILE A 71 -8.15 -6.53 -11.71
C ILE A 71 -9.20 -7.20 -10.84
N VAL A 72 -9.02 -7.19 -9.51
CA VAL A 72 -10.00 -7.77 -8.58
C VAL A 72 -11.37 -7.13 -8.76
N ARG A 73 -11.42 -5.79 -8.90
CA ARG A 73 -12.68 -5.07 -9.13
C ARG A 73 -13.36 -5.52 -10.43
N GLY A 74 -12.64 -5.51 -11.55
CA GLY A 74 -13.17 -5.89 -12.86
C GLY A 74 -13.69 -7.32 -12.89
N LEU A 75 -12.95 -8.27 -12.30
CA LEU A 75 -13.37 -9.68 -12.21
C LEU A 75 -14.67 -9.86 -11.40
N LEU A 76 -14.87 -9.05 -10.35
CA LEU A 76 -16.06 -9.10 -9.50
C LEU A 76 -17.25 -8.34 -10.09
N GLU A 77 -17.00 -7.23 -10.80
CA GLU A 77 -18.01 -6.46 -11.54
C GLU A 77 -18.62 -7.29 -12.68
N THR A 78 -17.79 -8.02 -13.42
CA THR A 78 -18.18 -8.86 -14.56
C THR A 78 -18.37 -10.33 -14.18
N ALA A 79 -18.64 -10.63 -12.90
CA ALA A 79 -18.72 -12.02 -12.43
C ALA A 79 -19.88 -12.83 -13.05
N SER A 80 -20.88 -12.17 -13.64
CA SER A 80 -21.97 -12.78 -14.40
C SER A 80 -21.54 -13.32 -15.76
N GLU A 81 -20.50 -12.74 -16.36
CA GLU A 81 -19.95 -13.14 -17.67
C GLU A 81 -19.01 -14.35 -17.55
N ALA A 82 -18.56 -14.66 -16.32
CA ALA A 82 -17.60 -15.74 -16.06
C ALA A 82 -18.27 -17.12 -16.01
N THR A 83 -17.63 -18.10 -16.65
CA THR A 83 -18.03 -19.52 -16.52
C THR A 83 -17.78 -20.04 -15.09
N PRO A 84 -18.46 -21.12 -14.65
CA PRO A 84 -18.17 -21.73 -13.35
C PRO A 84 -16.69 -22.11 -13.15
N ALA A 85 -16.01 -22.60 -14.19
CA ALA A 85 -14.59 -22.95 -14.15
C ALA A 85 -13.71 -21.71 -13.91
N GLN A 86 -13.95 -20.63 -14.65
CA GLN A 86 -13.25 -19.35 -14.46
C GLN A 86 -13.45 -18.80 -13.06
N ARG A 87 -14.69 -18.82 -12.54
CA ARG A 87 -14.97 -18.37 -11.17
C ARG A 87 -14.22 -19.17 -10.11
N SER A 88 -14.07 -20.49 -10.33
CA SER A 88 -13.32 -21.38 -9.45
C SER A 88 -11.83 -21.05 -9.44
N ALA A 89 -11.23 -20.80 -10.61
CA ALA A 89 -9.81 -20.44 -10.74
C ALA A 89 -9.49 -19.03 -10.21
N GLU A 90 -10.35 -18.06 -10.50
CA GLU A 90 -10.18 -16.66 -10.10
C GLU A 90 -10.29 -16.46 -8.57
N GLY A 91 -11.12 -17.25 -7.87
CA GLY A 91 -11.40 -17.08 -6.44
C GLY A 91 -10.15 -17.12 -5.55
N PRO A 92 -9.33 -18.20 -5.61
CA PRO A 92 -8.08 -18.32 -4.87
C PRO A 92 -7.08 -17.20 -5.19
N LEU A 93 -6.99 -16.80 -6.47
CA LEU A 93 -6.10 -15.71 -6.91
C LEU A 93 -6.50 -14.38 -6.28
N ILE A 94 -7.80 -14.06 -6.28
CA ILE A 94 -8.34 -12.86 -5.62
C ILE A 94 -8.06 -12.93 -4.12
N ALA A 95 -8.39 -14.04 -3.45
CA ALA A 95 -8.20 -14.18 -2.01
C ALA A 95 -6.73 -14.01 -1.60
N ARG A 96 -5.82 -14.69 -2.31
CA ARG A 96 -4.38 -14.59 -2.06
C ARG A 96 -3.88 -13.16 -2.27
N ARG A 97 -4.32 -12.49 -3.34
CA ARG A 97 -3.91 -11.12 -3.59
C ARG A 97 -4.43 -10.15 -2.54
N LEU A 98 -5.69 -10.27 -2.13
CA LEU A 98 -6.27 -9.43 -1.08
C LEU A 98 -5.55 -9.58 0.28
N ALA A 99 -5.03 -10.78 0.58
CA ALA A 99 -4.23 -11.00 1.78
C ALA A 99 -2.87 -10.27 1.76
N LEU A 100 -2.29 -10.05 0.57
CA LEU A 100 -1.03 -9.31 0.40
C LEU A 100 -1.22 -7.79 0.36
N LEU A 101 -2.42 -7.32 0.00
CA LEU A 101 -2.69 -5.90 -0.12
C LEU A 101 -2.76 -5.20 1.25
N PRO A 102 -2.30 -3.93 1.34
CA PRO A 102 -2.50 -3.13 2.53
C PRO A 102 -4.00 -2.97 2.86
N PRO A 103 -4.44 -3.10 4.14
CA PRO A 103 -5.86 -3.13 4.49
C PRO A 103 -6.65 -1.91 3.99
N GLN A 104 -6.05 -0.71 4.04
CA GLN A 104 -6.68 0.51 3.54
C GLN A 104 -7.01 0.47 2.04
N ARG A 105 -6.25 -0.29 1.25
CA ARG A 105 -6.51 -0.49 -0.19
C ARG A 105 -7.70 -1.42 -0.37
N VAL A 106 -7.78 -2.49 0.42
CA VAL A 106 -8.89 -3.45 0.38
C VAL A 106 -10.19 -2.82 0.85
N TYR A 107 -10.18 -2.06 1.96
CA TYR A 107 -11.37 -1.32 2.40
C TYR A 107 -11.83 -0.26 1.39
N ARG A 108 -10.89 0.35 0.65
CA ARG A 108 -11.25 1.26 -0.44
C ARG A 108 -11.92 0.49 -1.59
N LEU A 109 -11.36 -0.64 -2.02
CA LEU A 109 -11.97 -1.53 -3.02
C LEU A 109 -13.38 -1.93 -2.62
N PHE A 110 -13.61 -2.36 -1.38
CA PHE A 110 -14.95 -2.76 -0.91
C PHE A 110 -15.96 -1.60 -0.95
N ARG A 111 -15.52 -0.38 -0.65
CA ARG A 111 -16.38 0.81 -0.81
C ARG A 111 -16.67 1.11 -2.28
N GLU A 112 -15.71 0.89 -3.17
CA GLU A 112 -15.88 1.07 -4.61
C GLU A 112 -16.86 0.01 -5.17
N LEU A 113 -16.73 -1.26 -4.80
CA LEU A 113 -17.67 -2.32 -5.16
C LEU A 113 -19.09 -2.02 -4.67
N ARG A 114 -19.23 -1.54 -3.42
CA ARG A 114 -20.51 -1.09 -2.87
C ARG A 114 -21.12 0.06 -3.69
N ARG A 115 -20.31 1.06 -4.07
CA ARG A 115 -20.78 2.19 -4.90
C ARG A 115 -21.19 1.75 -6.29
N ALA A 116 -20.50 0.77 -6.86
CA ALA A 116 -20.82 0.16 -8.14
C ALA A 116 -22.01 -0.84 -8.06
N GLY A 117 -22.63 -1.04 -6.88
CA GLY A 117 -23.78 -1.94 -6.73
C GLY A 117 -23.44 -3.44 -6.82
N VAL A 118 -22.16 -3.81 -6.75
CA VAL A 118 -21.70 -5.20 -6.96
C VAL A 118 -21.92 -6.03 -5.70
N ASN A 119 -23.11 -6.62 -5.52
CA ASN A 119 -23.47 -7.37 -4.30
C ASN A 119 -23.75 -8.87 -4.54
N ASN A 120 -23.13 -9.47 -5.56
CA ASN A 120 -23.33 -10.88 -5.85
C ASN A 120 -22.79 -11.80 -4.73
N ARG A 121 -23.30 -13.03 -4.65
CA ARG A 121 -22.94 -14.02 -3.60
C ARG A 121 -21.43 -14.20 -3.46
N ARG A 122 -20.71 -14.19 -4.59
CA ARG A 122 -19.26 -14.36 -4.66
C ARG A 122 -18.52 -13.17 -4.03
N THR A 123 -18.87 -11.94 -4.38
CA THR A 123 -18.30 -10.73 -3.77
C THR A 123 -18.51 -10.73 -2.26
N ARG A 124 -19.72 -11.04 -1.79
CA ARG A 124 -20.00 -11.13 -0.35
C ARG A 124 -19.18 -12.21 0.35
N ALA A 125 -19.01 -13.38 -0.29
CA ALA A 125 -18.18 -14.46 0.26
C ALA A 125 -16.72 -14.03 0.41
N ILE A 126 -16.11 -13.47 -0.64
CA ILE A 126 -14.72 -12.99 -0.62
C ILE A 126 -14.52 -11.92 0.46
N MET A 127 -15.45 -10.98 0.58
CA MET A 127 -15.38 -9.92 1.60
C MET A 127 -15.49 -10.47 3.02
N ARG A 128 -16.41 -11.41 3.26
CA ARG A 128 -16.55 -12.10 4.55
C ARG A 128 -15.28 -12.86 4.90
N ASP A 129 -14.77 -13.67 3.98
CA ASP A 129 -13.63 -14.54 4.24
C ASP A 129 -12.36 -13.72 4.48
N TRP A 130 -12.17 -12.61 3.74
CA TRP A 130 -11.07 -11.67 4.00
C TRP A 130 -11.18 -10.99 5.37
N LEU A 131 -12.39 -10.58 5.78
CA LEU A 131 -12.62 -9.98 7.11
C LEU A 131 -12.39 -10.99 8.24
N ALA A 132 -12.82 -12.24 8.06
CA ALA A 132 -12.59 -13.31 9.04
C ALA A 132 -11.11 -13.68 9.18
N ALA A 133 -10.32 -13.54 8.11
CA ALA A 133 -8.89 -13.82 8.12
C ALA A 133 -8.03 -12.67 8.70
N ARG A 134 -8.63 -11.58 9.17
CA ARG A 134 -7.87 -10.44 9.72
C ARG A 134 -7.26 -10.80 11.08
N PRO A 135 -5.98 -10.48 11.31
CA PRO A 135 -5.29 -10.88 12.54
C PRO A 135 -5.79 -10.13 13.78
N ASP A 136 -6.23 -8.88 13.62
CA ASP A 136 -6.75 -8.06 14.71
C ASP A 136 -7.98 -7.26 14.24
N PRO A 137 -9.19 -7.82 14.44
CA PRO A 137 -10.44 -7.14 14.08
C PRO A 137 -10.67 -5.84 14.87
N ALA A 138 -10.16 -5.74 16.10
CA ALA A 138 -10.35 -4.55 16.94
C ALA A 138 -9.53 -3.37 16.42
N LEU A 139 -8.26 -3.62 16.08
CA LEU A 139 -7.40 -2.62 15.45
C LEU A 139 -7.99 -2.12 14.13
N ASP A 140 -8.51 -3.02 13.30
CA ASP A 140 -9.15 -2.65 12.04
C ASP A 140 -10.43 -1.84 12.25
N ALA A 141 -11.26 -2.20 13.24
CA ALA A 141 -12.47 -1.47 13.57
C ALA A 141 -12.19 -0.05 14.06
N VAL A 142 -11.09 0.16 14.79
CA VAL A 142 -10.70 1.49 15.30
C VAL A 142 -10.00 2.31 14.21
N LYS A 143 -9.05 1.71 13.48
CA LYS A 143 -8.25 2.42 12.47
C LYS A 143 -8.99 2.66 11.16
N TYR A 144 -9.82 1.73 10.74
CA TYR A 144 -10.53 1.74 9.46
C TYR A 144 -12.05 1.70 9.64
N ARG A 145 -12.56 2.27 10.73
CA ARG A 145 -13.98 2.20 11.17
C ARG A 145 -14.99 2.33 10.04
N SER A 146 -14.87 3.36 9.21
CA SER A 146 -15.81 3.60 8.09
C SER A 146 -15.74 2.51 7.01
N GLY A 147 -14.54 1.99 6.75
CA GLY A 147 -14.30 0.86 5.85
C GLY A 147 -14.89 -0.44 6.39
N VAL A 148 -14.68 -0.73 7.67
CA VAL A 148 -15.24 -1.93 8.34
C VAL A 148 -16.76 -1.88 8.35
N LYS A 149 -17.38 -0.75 8.73
CA LYS A 149 -18.84 -0.56 8.67
C LYS A 149 -19.39 -0.79 7.27
N ALA A 150 -18.75 -0.21 6.26
CA ALA A 150 -19.20 -0.35 4.87
C ALA A 150 -19.08 -1.79 4.40
N ALA A 151 -17.99 -2.48 4.73
CA ALA A 151 -17.76 -3.86 4.36
C ALA A 151 -18.75 -4.81 5.05
N ALA A 152 -18.97 -4.66 6.36
CA ALA A 152 -19.93 -5.48 7.10
C ALA A 152 -21.36 -5.33 6.60
N ARG A 153 -21.82 -4.09 6.34
CA ARG A 153 -23.15 -3.84 5.76
C ARG A 153 -23.29 -4.43 4.36
N HIS A 154 -22.25 -4.34 3.54
CA HIS A 154 -22.29 -4.83 2.16
C HIS A 154 -22.22 -6.36 2.09
N ALA A 155 -21.40 -7.01 2.93
CA ALA A 155 -21.30 -8.46 3.00
C ALA A 155 -22.43 -9.12 3.81
N HIS A 156 -23.35 -8.33 4.40
CA HIS A 156 -24.45 -8.79 5.26
C HIS A 156 -23.93 -9.62 6.45
N LEU A 157 -22.84 -9.16 7.07
CA LEU A 157 -22.24 -9.86 8.20
C LEU A 157 -23.05 -9.63 9.47
N ARG A 158 -23.28 -10.72 10.21
CA ARG A 158 -23.71 -10.65 11.60
C ARG A 158 -22.47 -10.43 12.45
N LEU A 159 -22.38 -9.25 13.06
CA LEU A 159 -21.31 -8.91 13.99
C LEU A 159 -21.88 -9.02 15.39
N ASP A 160 -21.63 -10.15 16.05
CA ASP A 160 -22.11 -10.39 17.39
C ASP A 160 -21.13 -9.82 18.43
N GLY A 161 -21.64 -9.55 19.63
CA GLY A 161 -20.85 -9.03 20.75
C GLY A 161 -20.38 -7.57 20.57
N GLU A 162 -19.26 -7.24 21.22
CA GLU A 162 -18.81 -5.84 21.36
C GLU A 162 -18.46 -5.16 20.04
N LEU A 163 -18.03 -5.91 19.02
CA LEU A 163 -17.64 -5.37 17.73
C LEU A 163 -18.85 -4.77 16.98
N GLY A 164 -20.01 -5.45 17.04
CA GLY A 164 -21.24 -4.95 16.44
C GLY A 164 -21.66 -3.63 17.07
N ASP A 165 -21.68 -3.60 18.41
CA ASP A 165 -22.04 -2.42 19.18
C ASP A 165 -21.07 -1.27 18.94
N PHE A 166 -19.77 -1.52 18.97
CA PHE A 166 -18.74 -0.50 18.71
C PHE A 166 -18.91 0.17 17.34
N LEU A 167 -19.29 -0.61 16.32
CA LEU A 167 -19.41 -0.12 14.96
C LEU A 167 -20.76 0.57 14.70
N PHE A 168 -21.86 0.05 15.23
CA PHE A 168 -23.20 0.48 14.85
C PHE A 168 -23.95 1.27 15.92
N GLU A 169 -23.68 1.06 17.20
CA GLU A 169 -24.31 1.85 18.26
C GLU A 169 -23.58 3.19 18.49
N PRO A 170 -24.30 4.22 18.98
CA PRO A 170 -23.68 5.43 19.48
C PRO A 170 -22.76 5.13 20.67
N HIS A 171 -21.58 5.74 20.67
CA HIS A 171 -20.57 5.56 21.73
C HIS A 171 -21.03 6.04 23.11
N THR A 172 -22.06 6.89 23.16
CA THR A 172 -22.68 7.42 24.39
C THR A 172 -23.58 6.41 25.11
N ARG A 173 -24.05 5.36 24.41
CA ARG A 173 -25.00 4.39 24.99
C ARG A 173 -24.34 3.30 25.83
N ARG A 174 -23.04 3.06 25.65
CA ARG A 174 -22.29 2.02 26.36
C ARG A 174 -21.45 2.63 27.47
N ALA A 175 -21.59 2.09 28.68
CA ALA A 175 -20.77 2.49 29.83
C ALA A 175 -19.29 2.11 29.67
N GLY A 176 -19.00 1.04 28.94
CA GLY A 176 -17.64 0.57 28.67
C GLY A 176 -17.59 -0.57 27.65
N PHE A 177 -16.37 -0.91 27.26
CA PHE A 177 -16.06 -2.09 26.44
C PHE A 177 -15.02 -2.95 27.16
N THR A 178 -15.12 -4.26 27.03
CA THR A 178 -14.14 -5.24 27.54
C THR A 178 -12.88 -5.19 26.69
N THR A 179 -13.04 -5.01 25.38
CA THR A 179 -11.93 -4.85 24.44
C THR A 179 -11.18 -3.54 24.75
N PRO A 180 -9.90 -3.59 25.20
CA PRO A 180 -9.20 -2.40 25.69
C PRO A 180 -9.14 -1.26 24.68
N LEU A 181 -8.97 -1.59 23.40
CA LEU A 181 -8.87 -0.59 22.34
C LEU A 181 -10.20 0.13 22.06
N PHE A 182 -11.34 -0.56 22.22
CA PHE A 182 -12.67 0.05 22.07
C PHE A 182 -12.97 0.98 23.25
N ASP A 183 -12.59 0.57 24.47
CA ASP A 183 -12.78 1.43 25.64
C ASP A 183 -11.84 2.64 25.60
N ALA A 184 -10.57 2.47 25.21
CA ALA A 184 -9.65 3.58 24.98
C ALA A 184 -10.21 4.58 23.95
N TRP A 185 -10.80 4.08 22.86
CA TRP A 185 -11.42 4.93 21.83
C TRP A 185 -12.64 5.70 22.37
N ARG A 186 -13.49 5.03 23.16
CA ARG A 186 -14.63 5.66 23.82
C ARG A 186 -14.16 6.72 24.83
N ARG A 187 -13.19 6.40 25.69
CA ARG A 187 -12.62 7.33 26.68
C ARG A 187 -11.93 8.52 26.02
N ALA A 188 -11.30 8.34 24.85
CA ALA A 188 -10.64 9.41 24.12
C ALA A 188 -11.59 10.54 23.67
N HIS A 189 -12.91 10.31 23.63
CA HIS A 189 -13.90 11.39 23.42
C HIS A 189 -14.00 12.36 24.60
N TYR A 190 -13.67 11.92 25.81
CA TYR A 190 -13.85 12.70 27.04
C TYR A 190 -12.54 12.99 27.78
N SER A 191 -11.48 12.23 27.51
CA SER A 191 -10.20 12.33 28.21
C SER A 191 -9.02 12.43 27.25
N HIS A 192 -8.16 13.41 27.49
CA HIS A 192 -6.93 13.62 26.73
C HIS A 192 -5.89 12.51 26.98
N SER A 193 -5.91 11.82 28.13
CA SER A 193 -4.93 10.77 28.41
C SER A 193 -5.19 9.51 27.59
N ALA A 194 -6.46 9.18 27.35
CA ALA A 194 -6.87 7.96 26.66
C ALA A 194 -6.48 7.95 25.17
N LEU A 195 -6.34 9.12 24.52
CA LEU A 195 -5.93 9.17 23.11
C LEU A 195 -4.53 8.59 22.87
N TYR A 196 -3.64 8.64 23.85
CA TYR A 196 -2.29 8.09 23.74
C TYR A 196 -2.25 6.56 23.82
N GLU A 197 -3.37 5.92 24.16
CA GLU A 197 -3.53 4.48 24.08
C GLU A 197 -3.88 4.00 22.66
N LEU A 198 -4.27 4.93 21.77
CA LEU A 198 -4.72 4.64 20.40
C LEU A 198 -3.58 4.61 19.37
N PRO A 199 -3.79 3.98 18.20
CA PRO A 199 -2.86 4.05 17.09
C PRO A 199 -2.65 5.51 16.65
N TYR A 200 -1.42 5.84 16.24
CA TYR A 200 -1.01 7.21 15.88
C TYR A 200 -2.03 7.97 15.02
N THR A 201 -2.48 7.38 13.92
CA THR A 201 -3.38 8.05 12.97
C THR A 201 -4.77 8.33 13.56
N VAL A 202 -5.20 7.53 14.55
CA VAL A 202 -6.47 7.74 15.25
C VAL A 202 -6.29 8.77 16.37
N ALA A 203 -5.20 8.65 17.13
CA ALA A 203 -4.82 9.61 18.16
C ALA A 203 -4.64 11.03 17.61
N GLU A 204 -4.05 11.17 16.42
CA GLU A 204 -3.88 12.45 15.73
C GLU A 204 -5.22 13.14 15.45
N GLY A 205 -6.25 12.37 15.05
CA GLY A 205 -7.60 12.89 14.85
C GLY A 205 -8.25 13.40 16.14
N PHE A 206 -8.07 12.68 17.25
CA PHE A 206 -8.55 13.12 18.57
C PHE A 206 -7.76 14.33 19.09
N ALA A 207 -6.44 14.36 18.89
CA ALA A 207 -5.62 15.49 19.29
C ALA A 207 -6.07 16.80 18.60
N ALA A 208 -6.37 16.72 17.30
CA ALA A 208 -6.93 17.85 16.56
C ALA A 208 -8.32 18.27 17.09
N ALA A 209 -9.20 17.31 17.39
CA ALA A 209 -10.52 17.60 17.94
C ALA A 209 -10.47 18.26 19.33
N HIS A 210 -9.50 17.89 20.16
CA HIS A 210 -9.26 18.45 21.49
C HIS A 210 -8.41 19.72 21.49
N GLY A 211 -7.98 20.21 20.33
CA GLY A 211 -7.14 21.41 20.21
C GLY A 211 -5.74 21.26 20.84
N ILE A 212 -5.21 20.04 20.92
CA ILE A 212 -3.88 19.79 21.47
C ILE A 212 -2.82 20.28 20.47
N ASP A 213 -1.84 21.03 20.96
CA ASP A 213 -0.71 21.48 20.15
C ASP A 213 0.03 20.29 19.50
N ARG A 214 0.35 20.42 18.22
CA ARG A 214 0.94 19.34 17.43
C ARG A 214 2.32 18.92 17.94
N ALA A 215 3.16 19.87 18.38
CA ALA A 215 4.48 19.52 18.92
C ALA A 215 4.35 18.76 20.25
N ALA A 216 3.48 19.25 21.14
CA ALA A 216 3.20 18.57 22.41
C ALA A 216 2.61 17.15 22.22
N PHE A 217 1.74 16.97 21.23
CA PHE A 217 1.21 15.65 20.86
C PHE A 217 2.31 14.71 20.36
N LEU A 218 3.16 15.19 19.45
CA LEU A 218 4.24 14.38 18.86
C LEU A 218 5.25 13.92 19.91
N GLU A 219 5.62 14.79 20.84
CA GLU A 219 6.53 14.46 21.95
C GLU A 219 5.96 13.31 22.78
N ARG A 220 4.68 13.40 23.17
CA ARG A 220 4.04 12.40 24.03
C ARG A 220 3.75 11.07 23.33
N ILE A 221 3.44 11.09 22.03
CA ILE A 221 3.14 9.85 21.29
C ILE A 221 4.40 9.18 20.72
N ALA A 222 5.53 9.88 20.66
CA ALA A 222 6.80 9.40 20.09
C ALA A 222 7.22 7.99 20.53
N PRO A 223 7.11 7.60 21.82
CA PRO A 223 7.51 6.26 22.28
C PRO A 223 6.70 5.12 21.65
N ARG A 224 5.47 5.40 21.21
CA ARG A 224 4.53 4.41 20.63
C ARG A 224 4.56 4.38 19.10
N LEU A 225 5.25 5.33 18.46
CA LEU A 225 5.34 5.39 17.01
C LEU A 225 6.11 4.19 16.46
N THR A 226 5.52 3.53 15.47
CA THR A 226 6.27 2.54 14.68
C THR A 226 7.44 3.22 13.98
N ARG A 227 8.45 2.42 13.63
CA ARG A 227 9.65 2.93 12.93
C ARG A 227 9.30 3.66 11.62
N LEU A 228 8.31 3.16 10.89
CA LEU A 228 7.86 3.77 9.63
C LEU A 228 7.11 5.08 9.86
N GLU A 229 6.31 5.17 10.93
CA GLU A 229 5.63 6.42 11.31
C GLU A 229 6.64 7.48 11.74
N ARG A 230 7.66 7.12 12.53
CA ARG A 230 8.77 8.01 12.89
C ARG A 230 9.49 8.59 11.68
N LEU A 231 9.71 7.78 10.64
CA LEU A 231 10.34 8.25 9.41
C LEU A 231 9.46 9.20 8.61
N ARG A 232 8.18 8.86 8.42
CA ARG A 232 7.23 9.74 7.72
C ARG A 232 7.07 11.08 8.41
N LEU A 233 7.07 11.07 9.73
CA LEU A 233 7.00 12.30 10.51
C LEU A 233 8.25 13.17 10.33
N ARG A 234 9.44 12.61 10.13
CA ARG A 234 10.63 13.40 9.76
C ARG A 234 10.54 14.02 8.37
N GLU A 235 10.05 13.25 7.39
CA GLU A 235 9.85 13.78 6.04
C GLU A 235 8.90 14.99 6.08
N SER A 236 7.82 14.91 6.86
CA SER A 236 6.86 16.01 7.06
C SER A 236 7.36 17.13 7.99
N ALA A 237 8.16 16.81 9.01
CA ALA A 237 8.71 17.78 9.97
C ALA A 237 9.82 18.64 9.38
N ARG A 238 10.50 18.19 8.31
CA ARG A 238 11.46 19.02 7.57
C ARG A 238 10.82 20.19 6.85
N ASP A 239 9.58 20.04 6.39
CA ASP A 239 8.80 21.16 5.88
C ASP A 239 8.48 22.18 7.00
N HIS A 240 8.62 21.80 8.27
CA HIS A 240 8.24 22.57 9.47
C HIS A 240 9.38 22.81 10.48
N ARG A 241 10.66 22.55 10.12
CA ARG A 241 11.86 22.78 10.95
C ARG A 241 11.85 22.18 12.37
N VAL A 242 11.31 20.97 12.55
CA VAL A 242 11.41 20.25 13.85
C VAL A 242 12.43 19.12 13.77
N ASP A 243 13.60 19.33 14.38
CA ASP A 243 14.67 18.34 14.53
C ASP A 243 14.46 17.56 15.83
N GLY A 244 13.99 16.30 15.75
CA GLY A 244 13.67 15.59 17.00
C GLY A 244 13.47 14.09 16.97
N VAL A 245 13.81 13.37 15.90
CA VAL A 245 13.79 11.90 15.96
C VAL A 245 15.01 11.35 15.25
N ALA A 246 15.93 10.70 15.97
CA ALA A 246 16.99 9.86 15.42
C ALA A 246 16.46 8.45 15.21
N GLY A 247 16.83 7.79 14.11
CA GLY A 247 16.25 6.49 13.77
C GLY A 247 17.18 5.78 12.83
N ASP A 248 17.35 4.49 13.10
CA ASP A 248 18.33 3.65 12.46
C ASP A 248 18.12 3.58 10.93
N LEU A 249 19.03 4.23 10.20
CA LEU A 249 19.03 4.27 8.74
C LEU A 249 19.26 2.87 8.14
N ALA A 250 20.04 2.02 8.82
CA ALA A 250 20.35 0.69 8.36
C ALA A 250 19.09 -0.20 8.34
N ALA A 251 18.04 0.17 9.05
CA ALA A 251 16.79 -0.57 9.12
C ALA A 251 15.84 -0.32 7.92
N LEU A 252 16.15 0.63 7.03
CA LEU A 252 15.30 1.00 5.91
C LEU A 252 15.46 0.06 4.70
N PRO A 253 14.42 -0.13 3.87
CA PRO A 253 14.59 -0.72 2.54
C PRO A 253 15.52 0.12 1.67
N LEU A 254 16.32 -0.51 0.80
CA LEU A 254 17.37 0.15 0.01
C LEU A 254 16.86 1.35 -0.80
N THR A 255 15.74 1.18 -1.50
CA THR A 255 15.12 2.23 -2.32
C THR A 255 14.58 3.41 -1.49
N ARG A 256 14.14 3.16 -0.25
CA ARG A 256 13.70 4.20 0.70
C ARG A 256 14.88 5.00 1.23
N LEU A 257 15.97 4.31 1.59
CA LEU A 257 17.19 4.97 2.04
C LEU A 257 17.80 5.82 0.91
N ALA A 258 17.86 5.29 -0.32
CA ALA A 258 18.31 6.06 -1.48
C ALA A 258 17.44 7.30 -1.75
N SER A 259 16.11 7.16 -1.63
CA SER A 259 15.20 8.30 -1.75
C SER A 259 15.43 9.36 -0.66
N TYR A 260 15.64 8.92 0.59
CA TYR A 260 15.98 9.81 1.71
C TYR A 260 17.28 10.57 1.46
N VAL A 261 18.34 9.86 1.04
CA VAL A 261 19.64 10.47 0.72
C VAL A 261 19.48 11.52 -0.38
N LEU A 262 18.76 11.19 -1.46
CA LEU A 262 18.53 12.13 -2.56
C LEU A 262 17.60 13.29 -2.19
N ALA A 263 16.80 13.17 -1.14
CA ALA A 263 15.97 14.27 -0.64
C ALA A 263 16.79 15.31 0.15
N LEU A 264 17.97 14.95 0.68
CA LEU A 264 18.81 15.84 1.46
C LEU A 264 19.41 17.00 0.62
N PRO A 265 19.57 18.20 1.22
CA PRO A 265 20.43 19.24 0.67
C PRO A 265 21.83 18.73 0.36
N LEU A 266 22.51 19.36 -0.60
CA LEU A 266 23.86 18.95 -0.99
C LEU A 266 24.84 19.05 0.18
N ASP A 267 24.74 20.11 0.99
CA ASP A 267 25.60 20.33 2.16
C ASP A 267 25.42 19.24 3.23
N ASP A 268 24.18 18.82 3.48
CA ASP A 268 23.86 17.74 4.41
C ASP A 268 24.41 16.40 3.92
N ARG A 269 24.36 16.15 2.61
CA ARG A 269 24.94 14.94 2.00
C ARG A 269 26.46 14.95 2.12
N ALA A 270 27.09 16.10 1.89
CA ALA A 270 28.54 16.25 2.01
C ALA A 270 28.97 16.01 3.46
N ARG A 271 28.32 16.66 4.43
CA ARG A 271 28.63 16.55 5.86
C ARG A 271 28.42 15.14 6.41
N ARG A 272 27.39 14.42 5.94
CA ARG A 272 27.03 13.06 6.43
C ARG A 272 27.46 11.94 5.47
N ARG A 273 28.39 12.20 4.56
CA ARG A 273 28.70 11.29 3.45
C ARG A 273 29.07 9.89 3.92
N GLU A 274 29.93 9.78 4.93
CA GLU A 274 30.40 8.51 5.47
C GLU A 274 29.23 7.71 6.09
N GLU A 275 28.45 8.35 6.97
CA GLU A 275 27.27 7.76 7.62
C GLU A 275 26.27 7.22 6.58
N LEU A 276 25.91 8.04 5.58
CA LEU A 276 24.91 7.69 4.57
C LEU A 276 25.41 6.58 3.63
N THR A 277 26.69 6.60 3.26
CA THR A 277 27.31 5.57 2.41
C THR A 277 27.41 4.24 3.15
N ALA A 278 27.82 4.27 4.42
CA ALA A 278 27.88 3.08 5.26
C ALA A 278 26.49 2.46 5.44
N ALA A 279 25.46 3.28 5.68
CA ALA A 279 24.08 2.81 5.77
C ALA A 279 23.60 2.17 4.46
N LEU A 280 23.88 2.79 3.30
CA LEU A 280 23.51 2.25 1.99
C LEU A 280 24.17 0.90 1.71
N ARG A 281 25.47 0.75 1.98
CA ARG A 281 26.19 -0.52 1.86
C ARG A 281 25.66 -1.60 2.79
N ALA A 282 25.41 -1.27 4.06
CA ALA A 282 24.87 -2.22 5.02
C ALA A 282 23.49 -2.74 4.59
N VAL A 283 22.62 -1.84 4.13
CA VAL A 283 21.30 -2.20 3.61
C VAL A 283 21.41 -3.04 2.34
N ALA A 284 22.31 -2.69 1.42
CA ALA A 284 22.51 -3.42 0.17
C ALA A 284 23.00 -4.85 0.42
N ARG A 285 23.98 -5.06 1.31
CA ARG A 285 24.43 -6.41 1.70
C ARG A 285 23.32 -7.24 2.30
N ARG A 286 22.50 -6.65 3.18
CA ARG A 286 21.32 -7.34 3.73
C ARG A 286 20.32 -7.69 2.63
N THR A 287 20.10 -6.80 1.66
CA THR A 287 19.19 -7.04 0.53
C THR A 287 19.73 -8.11 -0.42
N ALA A 288 21.04 -8.17 -0.67
CA ALA A 288 21.69 -9.23 -1.43
C ALA A 288 21.60 -10.58 -0.69
N GLY A 289 21.71 -10.57 0.64
CA GLY A 289 21.52 -11.75 1.48
C GLY A 289 22.50 -12.87 1.10
N PRO A 290 22.04 -14.11 0.90
CA PRO A 290 22.89 -15.24 0.49
C PRO A 290 23.55 -15.09 -0.89
N ARG A 291 23.10 -14.12 -1.70
CA ARG A 291 23.67 -13.86 -3.04
C ARG A 291 24.81 -12.84 -3.02
N ALA A 292 25.22 -12.35 -1.84
CA ALA A 292 26.30 -11.39 -1.77
C ALA A 292 27.64 -11.99 -2.25
N GLY A 293 28.31 -11.32 -3.17
CA GLY A 293 29.57 -11.79 -3.80
C GLY A 293 29.41 -13.01 -4.72
N SER A 294 28.19 -13.35 -5.13
CA SER A 294 27.90 -14.47 -6.04
C SER A 294 27.97 -14.07 -7.51
N TRP A 295 27.81 -12.79 -7.81
CA TRP A 295 27.89 -12.26 -9.16
C TRP A 295 29.37 -11.99 -9.49
N GLY A 296 29.80 -12.46 -10.66
CA GLY A 296 31.17 -12.30 -11.13
C GLY A 296 31.45 -10.87 -11.60
N ARG A 297 31.93 -10.72 -12.83
CA ARG A 297 32.09 -9.38 -13.43
C ARG A 297 30.74 -8.88 -13.93
N VAL A 298 30.26 -7.78 -13.35
CA VAL A 298 28.98 -7.17 -13.72
C VAL A 298 29.22 -5.76 -14.26
N ALA A 299 28.61 -5.44 -15.40
CA ALA A 299 28.55 -4.09 -15.93
C ALA A 299 27.12 -3.55 -15.79
N ALA A 300 26.99 -2.35 -15.23
CA ALA A 300 25.71 -1.66 -15.13
C ALA A 300 25.59 -0.65 -16.27
N VAL A 301 24.56 -0.77 -17.10
CA VAL A 301 24.20 0.25 -18.08
C VAL A 301 23.01 1.02 -17.50
N LEU A 302 23.24 2.28 -17.13
CA LEU A 302 22.23 3.16 -16.57
C LEU A 302 21.85 4.20 -17.62
N ASP A 303 20.54 4.39 -17.84
CA ASP A 303 20.04 5.44 -18.72
C ASP A 303 20.17 6.81 -18.05
N ASP A 304 20.99 7.69 -18.62
CA ASP A 304 21.18 9.09 -18.20
C ASP A 304 20.26 10.07 -18.96
N SER A 305 19.17 9.58 -19.55
CA SER A 305 18.19 10.46 -20.19
C SER A 305 17.54 11.40 -19.17
N PHE A 306 17.15 12.59 -19.65
CA PHE A 306 16.41 13.58 -18.85
C PHE A 306 15.14 12.99 -18.19
N SER A 307 14.61 11.88 -18.74
CA SER A 307 13.45 11.17 -18.18
C SER A 307 13.71 10.44 -16.86
N THR A 308 14.98 10.18 -16.54
CA THR A 308 15.45 9.57 -15.28
C THR A 308 15.28 10.51 -14.07
N LEU A 309 15.01 11.82 -14.28
CA LEU A 309 14.61 12.73 -13.19
C LEU A 309 13.21 12.40 -12.62
N GLY A 310 12.38 11.69 -13.37
CA GLY A 310 11.02 11.34 -13.00
C GLY A 310 10.02 12.50 -13.15
N SER A 311 8.73 12.20 -13.00
CA SER A 311 7.68 13.23 -13.05
C SER A 311 7.66 14.10 -11.79
N GLY A 312 6.98 15.26 -11.83
CA GLY A 312 6.80 16.11 -10.65
C GLY A 312 6.18 15.39 -9.43
N GLN A 313 5.44 14.30 -9.64
CA GLN A 313 4.88 13.44 -8.57
C GLN A 313 5.85 12.33 -8.10
N LYS A 314 6.84 11.95 -8.92
CA LYS A 314 7.85 10.92 -8.64
C LYS A 314 9.28 11.50 -8.74
N ARG A 315 9.48 12.75 -8.29
CA ARG A 315 10.75 13.46 -8.43
C ARG A 315 11.87 12.65 -7.77
N ARG A 316 12.98 12.41 -8.49
CA ARG A 316 14.17 11.66 -8.03
C ARG A 316 13.95 10.16 -7.80
N ARG A 317 12.77 9.59 -8.09
CA ARG A 317 12.53 8.15 -7.87
C ARG A 317 13.37 7.25 -8.78
N PRO A 318 13.55 7.54 -10.08
CA PRO A 318 14.43 6.72 -10.92
C PRO A 318 15.90 6.86 -10.47
N LEU A 319 16.35 8.06 -10.10
CA LEU A 319 17.66 8.26 -9.46
C LEU A 319 17.83 7.46 -8.16
N ALA A 320 16.79 7.36 -7.33
CA ALA A 320 16.83 6.56 -6.11
C ALA A 320 16.96 5.06 -6.41
N VAL A 321 16.34 4.59 -7.49
CA VAL A 321 16.52 3.22 -7.98
C VAL A 321 17.93 3.02 -8.49
N ALA A 322 18.45 3.92 -9.34
CA ALA A 322 19.82 3.85 -9.85
C ALA A 322 20.86 3.83 -8.72
N LEU A 323 20.71 4.71 -7.71
CA LEU A 323 21.56 4.74 -6.53
C LEU A 323 21.46 3.43 -5.73
N GLY A 324 20.24 2.90 -5.55
CA GLY A 324 20.04 1.61 -4.90
C GLY A 324 20.70 0.46 -5.66
N CYS A 325 20.55 0.44 -7.00
CA CYS A 325 21.18 -0.54 -7.87
C CYS A 325 22.71 -0.47 -7.80
N HIS A 326 23.29 0.73 -7.77
CA HIS A 326 24.73 0.90 -7.62
C HIS A 326 25.27 0.16 -6.38
N PHE A 327 24.69 0.38 -5.21
CA PHE A 327 25.10 -0.31 -3.99
C PHE A 327 24.73 -1.79 -3.96
N LEU A 328 23.62 -2.18 -4.60
CA LEU A 328 23.23 -3.58 -4.67
C LEU A 328 24.19 -4.38 -5.58
N LEU A 329 24.62 -3.80 -6.70
CA LEU A 329 25.60 -4.40 -7.60
C LEU A 329 27.01 -4.43 -6.99
N GLU A 330 27.37 -3.48 -6.13
CA GLU A 330 28.61 -3.56 -5.32
C GLU A 330 28.57 -4.73 -4.33
N ALA A 331 27.38 -5.14 -3.89
CA ALA A 331 27.20 -6.18 -2.87
C ALA A 331 26.95 -7.59 -3.44
N LEU A 332 26.36 -7.71 -4.63
CA LEU A 332 26.04 -8.97 -5.30
C LEU A 332 27.27 -9.61 -5.93
#